data_AF-A0AAD7VHN0-F1
#
_entry.id   AF-A0AAD7VHN0-F1
#
_cell.length_a   1.000
_cell.length_b   1.000
_cell.length_c   1.000
_cell.angle_alpha   90.00
_cell.angle_beta   90.00
_cell.angle_gamma   90.00
#
_symmetry.space_group_name_H-M   'P 1'
#
loop_
_entity.id
_entity.type
_entity.pdbx_description
1 polymer ?
#
loop_
_entity_poly.entity_id
_entity_poly.type
_entity_poly.pdbx_seq_one_letter_code
_entity_poly.pdbx_strand_id
1 'polypeptide(L)'
;MVSRFSGDETTPFFGFLGATTALVFSCIGVAYGTTKNGVGVASMRVLRPKLVMKSIVPIVMASVLGIYGLITAIIINTGINLKAKSYCLFDGYAHLSFGLRYGLSWLSASIAIGIVSDAGVR
;
A
#
# COMPACT_ATOMS: atom_id res chain seq x y z
N MET A 1 -5.30 -20.83 -31.98
CA MET A 1 -3.94 -21.09 -32.50
C MET A 1 -3.34 -19.77 -32.98
N VAL A 2 -2.71 -19.00 -32.08
CA VAL A 2 -1.55 -18.15 -32.37
C VAL A 2 -0.67 -18.30 -31.14
N SER A 3 0.27 -19.21 -31.29
CA SER A 3 1.43 -19.45 -30.47
C SER A 3 2.33 -18.21 -30.46
N ARG A 4 2.80 -17.81 -29.27
CA ARG A 4 4.19 -17.37 -28.99
C ARG A 4 4.37 -17.06 -27.49
N PHE A 5 4.54 -18.14 -26.73
CA PHE A 5 5.54 -18.19 -25.66
C PHE A 5 6.92 -17.93 -26.31
N SER A 6 7.25 -16.67 -26.60
CA SER A 6 8.54 -16.28 -27.17
C SER A 6 8.87 -14.87 -26.73
N GLY A 7 9.68 -14.79 -25.67
CA GLY A 7 10.18 -13.57 -25.02
C GLY A 7 9.95 -13.60 -23.50
N ASP A 8 10.73 -14.44 -22.79
CA ASP A 8 10.88 -14.52 -21.33
C ASP A 8 9.62 -14.75 -20.47
N GLU A 9 9.32 -16.00 -20.13
CA GLU A 9 8.28 -16.42 -19.16
C GLU A 9 8.37 -15.67 -17.80
N THR A 10 9.54 -15.12 -17.48
CA THR A 10 9.83 -14.38 -16.25
C THR A 10 9.34 -12.93 -16.27
N THR A 11 9.04 -12.33 -17.43
CA THR A 11 8.59 -10.93 -17.51
C THR A 11 7.29 -10.63 -16.74
N PRO A 12 6.19 -11.39 -16.91
CA PRO A 12 4.97 -11.15 -16.15
C PRO A 12 5.13 -11.49 -14.65
N PHE A 13 6.01 -12.43 -14.30
CA PHE A 13 6.31 -12.78 -12.91
C PHE A 13 6.82 -11.57 -12.12
N PHE A 14 7.76 -10.79 -12.68
CA PHE A 14 8.25 -9.57 -12.04
C PHE A 14 7.18 -8.47 -11.92
N GLY A 15 6.27 -8.37 -12.89
CA GLY A 15 5.13 -7.46 -12.82
C GLY A 15 4.18 -7.80 -11.67
N PHE A 16 3.77 -9.07 -11.54
CA PHE A 16 2.92 -9.53 -10.43
C PHE A 16 3.64 -9.43 -9.08
N LEU A 17 4.94 -9.72 -9.02
CA LEU A 17 5.74 -9.53 -7.81
C LEU A 17 5.75 -8.06 -7.36
N GLY A 18 5.81 -7.10 -8.30
CA GLY A 18 5.62 -5.67 -8.02
C GLY A 18 4.26 -5.35 -7.41
N ALA A 19 3.18 -5.92 -7.95
CA ALA A 19 1.82 -5.74 -7.41
C ALA A 19 1.68 -6.32 -5.99
N THR A 20 2.20 -7.53 -5.76
CA THR A 20 2.17 -8.19 -4.45
C THR A 20 2.96 -7.41 -3.41
N THR A 21 4.18 -6.98 -3.74
CA THR A 21 5.03 -6.22 -2.80
C THR A 21 4.41 -4.88 -2.44
N ALA A 22 3.82 -4.16 -3.40
CA ALA A 22 3.11 -2.91 -3.13
C ALA A 22 1.96 -3.10 -2.12
N LEU A 23 1.12 -4.13 -2.32
CA LEU A 23 -0.01 -4.44 -1.44
C LEU A 23 0.43 -4.85 -0.04
N VAL A 24 1.33 -5.82 0.06
CA VAL A 24 1.69 -6.41 1.36
C VAL A 24 2.35 -5.36 2.25
N PHE A 25 3.30 -4.58 1.72
CA PHE A 25 3.95 -3.54 2.51
C PHE A 25 2.98 -2.42 2.91
N SER A 26 2.08 -2.02 2.01
CA SER A 26 1.06 -1.02 2.34
C SER A 26 0.08 -1.52 3.41
N CYS A 27 -0.39 -2.77 3.31
CA CYS A 27 -1.32 -3.37 4.28
C CYS A 27 -0.69 -3.50 5.67
N ILE A 28 0.57 -3.94 5.74
CA ILE A 28 1.31 -4.03 7.01
C ILE A 28 1.45 -2.65 7.65
N GLY A 29 1.81 -1.62 6.87
CA GLY A 29 1.98 -0.27 7.38
C GLY A 29 0.68 0.32 7.93
N VAL A 30 -0.41 0.18 7.18
CA VAL A 30 -1.74 0.69 7.56
C VAL A 30 -2.27 -0.03 8.78
N ALA A 31 -2.09 -1.36 8.87
CA ALA A 31 -2.46 -2.11 10.06
C ALA A 31 -1.72 -1.58 11.30
N TYR A 32 -0.40 -1.42 11.22
CA TYR A 32 0.40 -0.90 12.33
C TYR A 32 -0.02 0.52 12.75
N GLY A 33 -0.16 1.43 11.78
CA GLY A 33 -0.61 2.80 12.04
C GLY A 33 -2.00 2.84 12.67
N THR A 34 -2.92 2.00 12.21
CA THR A 34 -4.29 1.94 12.74
C THR A 34 -4.34 1.38 14.16
N THR A 35 -3.53 0.36 14.48
CA THR A 35 -3.48 -0.20 15.84
C THR A 35 -2.97 0.84 16.85
N LYS A 36 -1.89 1.56 16.54
CA LYS A 36 -1.36 2.64 17.40
C LYS A 36 -2.41 3.73 17.64
N ASN A 37 -3.08 4.18 16.59
CA ASN A 37 -4.11 5.21 16.68
C ASN A 37 -5.34 4.72 17.47
N GLY A 38 -5.71 3.45 17.31
CA GLY A 38 -6.85 2.84 17.99
C GLY A 38 -6.69 2.79 19.51
N VAL A 39 -5.49 2.49 20.01
CA VAL A 39 -5.20 2.49 21.46
C VAL A 39 -5.38 3.89 22.05
N GLY A 40 -4.90 4.92 21.35
CA GLY A 40 -5.06 6.30 21.77
C GLY A 40 -6.52 6.76 21.84
N VAL A 41 -7.31 6.42 20.82
CA VAL A 41 -8.75 6.72 20.80
C VAL A 41 -9.50 5.98 21.91
N ALA A 42 -9.15 4.73 22.19
CA ALA A 42 -9.77 3.96 23.28
C ALA A 42 -9.52 4.61 24.65
N SER A 43 -8.30 5.11 24.89
CA SER A 43 -7.96 5.83 26.13
C SER A 43 -8.69 7.17 26.26
N MET A 44 -8.73 7.98 25.19
CA MET A 44 -9.46 9.26 25.23
C MET A 44 -10.97 9.11 25.36
N ARG A 45 -11.52 7.98 24.88
CA ARG A 45 -12.96 7.69 25.03
C ARG A 45 -13.38 7.63 26.50
N VAL A 46 -12.53 7.13 27.39
CA VAL A 46 -12.82 7.07 28.83
C VAL A 46 -12.47 8.37 29.56
N LEU A 47 -11.41 9.09 29.15
CA LEU A 47 -10.95 10.31 29.82
C LEU A 47 -11.76 11.56 29.43
N ARG A 48 -12.04 11.75 28.14
CA ARG A 48 -12.65 12.96 27.57
C ARG A 48 -13.50 12.62 26.31
N PRO A 49 -14.75 12.12 26.49
CA PRO A 49 -15.58 11.64 25.38
C PRO A 49 -15.95 12.69 24.33
N LYS A 50 -15.95 13.99 24.69
CA LYS A 50 -16.26 15.10 23.76
C LYS A 50 -15.19 15.29 22.67
N LEU A 51 -13.96 14.83 22.89
CA LEU A 51 -12.83 15.01 21.96
C LEU A 51 -12.64 13.82 21.00
N VAL A 52 -13.35 12.70 21.23
CA VAL A 52 -13.22 11.45 20.44
C VAL A 52 -13.46 11.67 18.95
N MET A 53 -14.42 12.53 18.58
CA MET A 53 -14.72 12.81 17.17
C MET A 53 -13.54 13.40 16.39
N LYS A 54 -12.75 14.28 17.02
CA LYS A 54 -11.57 14.89 16.40
C LYS A 54 -10.38 13.92 16.31
N SER A 55 -10.42 12.89 17.16
CA SER A 55 -9.37 11.89 17.32
C SER A 55 -9.40 10.77 16.28
N ILE A 56 -10.52 10.65 15.56
CA ILE A 56 -10.71 9.68 14.47
C ILE A 56 -10.02 10.15 13.17
N VAL A 57 -9.79 11.45 13.01
CA VAL A 57 -9.14 12.02 11.82
C VAL A 57 -7.81 11.33 11.48
N PRO A 58 -6.86 11.12 12.41
CA PRO A 58 -5.61 10.41 12.11
C PRO A 58 -5.80 8.92 11.77
N ILE A 59 -6.83 8.24 12.30
CA ILE A 59 -7.17 6.85 11.90
C ILE A 59 -7.54 6.79 10.42
N VAL A 60 -8.41 7.72 9.99
CA VAL A 60 -8.85 7.78 8.60
C VAL A 60 -7.67 8.12 7.70
N MET A 61 -6.80 9.06 8.10
CA MET A 61 -5.61 9.41 7.32
C MET A 61 -4.65 8.23 7.15
N ALA A 62 -4.44 7.39 8.18
CA ALA A 62 -3.65 6.17 8.04
C ALA A 62 -4.31 5.15 7.09
N SER A 63 -5.64 5.07 7.07
CA SER A 63 -6.40 4.07 6.29
C SER A 63 -6.36 4.33 4.78
N VAL A 64 -6.36 5.59 4.35
CA VAL A 64 -6.34 5.93 2.92
C VAL A 64 -5.05 5.47 2.23
N LEU A 65 -3.92 5.38 2.96
CA LEU A 65 -2.67 4.81 2.43
C LEU A 65 -2.85 3.37 1.93
N GLY A 66 -3.70 2.57 2.58
CA GLY A 66 -4.00 1.20 2.15
C GLY A 66 -4.80 1.12 0.86
N ILE A 67 -5.70 2.08 0.65
CA ILE A 67 -6.46 2.21 -0.59
C ILE A 67 -5.51 2.56 -1.74
N TYR A 68 -4.53 3.45 -1.50
CA TYR A 68 -3.51 3.74 -2.51
C TYR A 68 -2.64 2.51 -2.84
N GLY A 69 -2.30 1.68 -1.86
CA GLY A 69 -1.66 0.37 -2.06
C GLY A 69 -2.45 -0.53 -3.01
N LEU A 70 -3.77 -0.61 -2.82
CA LEU A 70 -4.67 -1.36 -3.69
C LEU A 70 -4.75 -0.79 -5.11
N ILE A 71 -4.89 0.53 -5.24
CA ILE A 71 -4.94 1.21 -6.53
C ILE A 71 -3.67 0.94 -7.35
N THR A 72 -2.49 1.03 -6.72
CA THR A 72 -1.21 0.73 -7.39
C THR A 72 -1.14 -0.69 -7.93
N ALA A 73 -1.61 -1.68 -7.17
CA ALA A 73 -1.63 -3.06 -7.64
C ALA A 73 -2.59 -3.28 -8.81
N ILE A 74 -3.75 -2.60 -8.80
CA ILE A 74 -4.71 -2.63 -9.92
C ILE A 74 -4.09 -1.99 -11.16
N ILE A 75 -3.39 -0.86 -11.03
CA ILE A 75 -2.70 -0.20 -12.15
C ILE A 75 -1.63 -1.11 -12.75
N ILE A 76 -0.83 -1.77 -11.92
CA ILE A 76 0.19 -2.74 -12.38
C ILE A 76 -0.50 -3.88 -13.14
N ASN A 77 -1.60 -4.42 -12.62
CA ASN A 77 -2.35 -5.50 -13.26
C ASN A 77 -2.98 -5.09 -14.61
N THR A 78 -3.54 -3.88 -14.70
CA THR A 78 -4.07 -3.34 -15.96
C THR A 78 -2.97 -3.00 -16.97
N GLY A 79 -1.78 -2.63 -16.49
CA GLY A 79 -0.61 -2.35 -17.32
C GLY A 79 -0.05 -3.60 -18.02
N ILE A 80 -0.23 -4.79 -17.44
CA ILE A 80 0.19 -6.09 -18.01
C ILE A 80 -0.74 -6.49 -19.16
N ASN A 81 -0.66 -5.77 -20.27
CA ASN A 81 -1.47 -6.02 -21.46
C ASN A 81 -0.77 -7.02 -22.40
N LEU A 82 -1.01 -8.31 -22.16
CA LEU A 82 -0.43 -9.44 -22.91
C LEU A 82 -0.83 -9.50 -24.40
N LYS A 83 -1.74 -8.64 -24.87
CA LYS A 83 -2.38 -8.76 -26.19
C LYS A 83 -1.91 -7.76 -27.24
N ALA A 84 -1.25 -6.66 -26.85
CA ALA A 84 -0.95 -5.54 -27.75
C ALA A 84 0.50 -5.04 -27.75
N LYS A 85 1.31 -5.33 -26.72
CA LYS A 85 2.68 -4.80 -26.57
C LYS A 85 3.64 -5.93 -26.19
N SER A 86 4.80 -6.02 -26.85
CA SER A 86 5.89 -6.91 -26.42
C SER A 86 6.35 -6.48 -25.03
N TYR A 87 6.09 -7.32 -24.02
CA TYR A 87 6.53 -7.07 -22.66
C TYR A 87 8.04 -7.35 -22.59
N CYS A 88 8.84 -6.29 -22.49
CA CYS A 88 10.28 -6.41 -22.37
C CYS A 88 10.69 -6.57 -20.90
N LEU A 89 11.82 -7.24 -20.62
CA LEU A 89 12.39 -7.37 -19.27
C LEU A 89 12.52 -6.04 -18.53
N PHE A 90 12.83 -4.96 -19.25
CA PHE A 90 12.90 -3.61 -18.71
C PHE A 90 11.55 -3.12 -18.12
N ASP A 91 10.42 -3.42 -18.79
CA ASP A 91 9.08 -3.02 -18.32
C ASP A 91 8.70 -3.84 -17.07
N GLY A 92 9.09 -5.13 -17.02
CA GLY A 92 8.91 -5.99 -15.83
C GLY A 92 9.66 -5.47 -14.59
N TYR A 93 10.93 -5.09 -14.74
CA TYR A 93 11.70 -4.48 -13.65
C TYR A 93 11.22 -3.08 -13.26
N ALA A 94 10.69 -2.32 -14.21
CA ALA A 94 10.06 -1.03 -13.92
C ALA A 94 8.83 -1.20 -13.02
N HIS A 95 7.95 -2.16 -13.33
CA HIS A 95 6.77 -2.48 -12.51
C HIS A 95 7.17 -3.02 -11.12
N LEU A 96 8.21 -3.86 -11.03
CA LEU A 96 8.75 -4.33 -9.75
C LEU A 96 9.27 -3.17 -8.89
N SER A 97 10.10 -2.32 -9.47
CA SER A 97 10.72 -1.17 -8.77
C SER A 97 9.68 -0.15 -8.34
N PHE A 98 8.65 0.06 -9.16
CA PHE A 98 7.51 0.91 -8.85
C PHE A 98 6.76 0.37 -7.63
N GLY A 99 6.37 -0.91 -7.64
CA GLY A 99 5.67 -1.53 -6.53
C GLY A 99 6.46 -1.49 -5.21
N LEU A 100 7.76 -1.76 -5.27
CA LEU A 100 8.63 -1.75 -4.08
C LEU A 100 8.81 -0.35 -3.49
N ARG A 101 9.06 0.67 -4.33
CA ARG A 101 9.22 2.06 -3.86
C ARG A 101 7.95 2.60 -3.21
N TYR A 102 6.80 2.37 -3.84
CA TYR A 102 5.51 2.79 -3.29
C TYR A 102 5.16 2.03 -2.01
N GLY A 103 5.31 0.71 -1.99
CA GLY A 103 5.05 -0.12 -0.82
C GLY A 103 5.88 0.30 0.40
N LEU A 104 7.20 0.49 0.24
CA LEU A 104 8.08 0.92 1.33
C LEU A 104 7.81 2.36 1.79
N SER A 105 7.51 3.27 0.87
CA SER A 105 7.15 4.65 1.22
C SER A 105 5.87 4.70 2.05
N TRP A 106 4.84 3.93 1.67
CA TRP A 106 3.60 3.88 2.44
C TRP A 106 3.75 3.18 3.78
N LEU A 107 4.56 2.12 3.85
CA LEU A 107 4.92 1.50 5.12
C LEU A 107 5.50 2.55 6.08
N SER A 108 6.52 3.29 5.63
CA SER A 108 7.17 4.32 6.46
C SER A 108 6.22 5.45 6.83
N ALA A 109 5.42 5.93 5.88
CA ALA A 109 4.45 6.99 6.11
C ALA A 109 3.37 6.57 7.13
N SER A 110 2.79 5.38 6.99
CA SER A 110 1.78 4.88 7.94
C SER A 110 2.35 4.64 9.33
N ILE A 111 3.59 4.19 9.47
CA ILE A 111 4.25 4.04 10.78
C ILE A 111 4.44 5.42 11.43
N ALA A 112 4.89 6.43 10.68
CA ALA A 112 5.06 7.78 11.18
C ALA A 112 3.71 8.39 11.61
N ILE A 113 2.65 8.20 10.81
CA ILE A 113 1.27 8.61 11.15
C ILE A 113 0.81 7.93 12.45
N GLY A 114 1.13 6.65 12.62
CA GLY A 114 0.87 5.89 13.84
C GLY A 114 1.48 6.54 15.10
N ILE A 115 2.74 6.96 15.00
CA ILE A 115 3.48 7.52 16.11
C ILE A 115 3.02 8.96 16.43
N VAL A 116 2.84 9.81 15.41
CA VAL A 116 2.36 11.19 15.63
C VAL A 116 0.93 11.21 16.16
N SER A 117 0.09 10.24 15.78
CA SER A 117 -1.27 10.14 16.30
C SER A 117 -1.30 9.69 17.76
N ASP A 118 -0.39 8.80 18.18
CA ASP A 118 -0.25 8.46 19.61
C ASP A 118 0.15 9.70 20.40
N ALA A 119 1.08 10.52 19.89
CA ALA A 119 1.46 11.78 20.52
C ALA A 119 0.32 12.82 20.54
N GLY A 120 -0.49 12.93 19.48
CA GLY A 120 -1.60 13.87 19.41
C GLY A 120 -2.82 13.52 20.29
N VAL A 121 -2.82 12.32 20.86
CA VAL A 121 -3.84 11.76 21.76
C VAL A 121 -3.56 12.08 23.24
N ARG A 122 -2.29 12.29 23.58
CA ARG A 122 -1.78 12.45 24.95
C ARG A 122 -1.70 13.94 25.26
#